data_AF-A0A2N1QQ22-F1
#
_entry.id   AF-A0A2N1QQ22-F1
#
_cell.length_a   1.000
_cell.length_b   1.000
_cell.length_c   1.000
_cell.angle_alpha   90.00
_cell.angle_beta   90.00
_cell.angle_gamma   90.00
#
_symmetry.space_group_name_H-M   'P 1'
#
loop_
_entity.id
_entity.type
_entity.pdbx_description
1 polymer ?
#
loop_
_entity_poly.entity_id
_entity_poly.type
_entity_poly.pdbx_seq_one_letter_code
_entity_poly.pdbx_strand_id
1 'polypeptide(L)' 'MEKRHLKGSTFFFPGKVNVGYFQKNEDVWLVDTGLDDEAGRKIARFLETENKKLRCIVGT' A
#
# COMPACT_ATOMS: atom_id res chain seq x y z
N MET A 1 -10.49 -1.80 4.30
CA MET A 1 -10.06 -1.47 2.92
C MET A 1 -9.76 -2.79 2.23
N GLU A 2 -10.16 -2.96 0.99
CA GLU A 2 -9.89 -4.20 0.25
C GLU A 2 -8.57 -4.05 -0.54
N LYS A 3 -7.69 -5.04 -0.45
CA LYS A 3 -6.50 -5.15 -1.30
C LYS A 3 -6.69 -6.29 -2.29
N ARG A 4 -6.13 -6.14 -3.49
CA ARG A 4 -6.09 -7.18 -4.50
C ARG A 4 -4.65 -7.67 -4.67
N HIS A 5 -4.51 -8.99 -4.75
CA HIS A 5 -3.23 -9.61 -5.11
C HIS A 5 -3.02 -9.48 -6.62
N LEU A 6 -1.88 -8.91 -7.02
CA LEU A 6 -1.54 -8.78 -8.43
C LEU A 6 -0.78 -10.02 -8.90
N LYS A 7 0.39 -10.28 -8.28
CA LYS A 7 1.23 -11.47 -8.48
C LYS A 7 2.37 -11.46 -7.47
N GLY A 8 2.92 -12.65 -7.13
CA GLY A 8 4.11 -12.75 -6.27
C GLY A 8 3.88 -12.09 -4.92
N SER A 9 4.74 -11.14 -4.54
CA SER A 9 4.56 -10.34 -3.33
C SER A 9 4.03 -8.93 -3.59
N THR A 10 3.28 -8.76 -4.68
CA THR A 10 2.75 -7.47 -5.12
C THR A 10 1.23 -7.43 -5.01
N PHE A 11 0.73 -6.34 -4.45
CA PHE A 11 -0.67 -6.08 -4.18
C PHE A 11 -1.02 -4.64 -4.58
N PHE A 12 -2.31 -4.34 -4.67
CA PHE A 12 -2.77 -2.96 -4.84
C PHE A 12 -4.13 -2.74 -4.16
N PHE A 13 -4.40 -1.48 -3.83
CA PHE A 13 -5.68 -1.00 -3.36
C PHE A 13 -6.43 -0.37 -4.54
N PRO A 14 -7.54 -0.97 -5.01
CA PRO A 14 -8.33 -0.38 -6.09
C PRO A 14 -9.04 0.89 -5.62
N GLY A 15 -9.04 1.92 -6.46
CA GLY A 15 -9.66 3.20 -6.21
C GLY A 15 -9.74 4.05 -7.48
N LYS A 16 -10.02 5.36 -7.32
CA LYS A 16 -9.99 6.32 -8.45
C LYS A 16 -8.58 6.43 -9.06
N VAL A 17 -7.55 6.26 -8.24
CA VAL A 17 -6.19 5.89 -8.63
C VAL A 17 -5.80 4.64 -7.85
N ASN A 18 -5.05 3.74 -8.47
CA ASN A 18 -4.56 2.54 -7.79
C ASN A 18 -3.38 2.93 -6.90
N VAL A 19 -3.31 2.34 -5.71
CA VAL A 19 -2.13 2.43 -4.85
C VAL A 19 -1.53 1.05 -4.73
N GLY A 20 -0.31 0.87 -5.23
CA GLY A 20 0.39 -0.40 -5.22
C GLY A 20 1.17 -0.61 -3.94
N TYR A 21 1.54 -1.85 -3.65
CA TYR A 21 2.67 -2.11 -2.77
C TYR A 21 3.34 -3.45 -3.07
N PHE A 22 4.64 -3.49 -2.83
CA PHE A 22 5.42 -4.71 -2.74
C PHE A 22 5.67 -5.03 -1.25
N GLN A 23 5.62 -6.32 -0.88
CA GLN A 23 5.94 -6.75 0.47
C GLN A 23 7.07 -7.80 0.50
N LYS A 24 7.88 -7.77 1.55
CA LYS A 24 8.85 -8.82 1.88
C LYS A 24 8.82 -9.03 3.39
N ASN A 25 8.35 -10.20 3.84
CA ASN A 25 8.00 -10.43 5.23
C ASN A 25 7.00 -9.36 5.72
N GLU A 26 7.30 -8.70 6.84
CA GLU A 26 6.50 -7.60 7.40
C GLU A 26 6.77 -6.27 6.70
N ASP A 27 7.83 -6.17 5.88
CA ASP A 27 8.23 -4.91 5.26
C ASP A 27 7.46 -4.61 3.99
N VAL A 28 7.05 -3.36 3.83
CA VAL A 28 6.25 -2.88 2.70
C VAL A 28 6.88 -1.66 2.04
N TRP A 29 6.89 -1.68 0.70
CA TRP A 29 7.21 -0.56 -0.17
C TRP A 29 5.93 -0.15 -0.89
N LEU A 30 5.41 1.02 -0.53
CA LEU A 30 4.19 1.58 -1.13
C LEU A 30 4.53 2.25 -2.45
N VAL A 31 3.70 2.04 -3.47
CA VAL A 31 3.82 2.69 -4.78
C VAL A 31 2.64 3.63 -4.92
N ASP A 32 2.94 4.93 -5.05
CA ASP A 32 2.02 6.05 -4.93
C ASP A 32 1.29 6.09 -3.56
N THR A 33 0.49 7.14 -3.31
CA THR A 33 -0.21 7.35 -2.02
C THR A 33 -1.69 7.64 -2.16
N GLY A 34 -2.21 7.63 -3.39
CA GLY A 34 -3.60 7.99 -3.67
C GLY A 34 -3.71 9.43 -4.15
N LEU A 35 -4.93 9.99 -4.06
CA LEU A 35 -5.23 11.33 -4.56
C LEU A 35 -4.93 12.45 -3.55
N ASP A 36 -4.93 12.12 -2.26
CA ASP A 36 -4.74 13.07 -1.17
C ASP A 36 -4.05 12.39 0.03
N ASP A 37 -3.62 13.21 0.98
CA ASP A 37 -2.94 12.75 2.17
C ASP A 37 -3.81 11.84 3.05
N GLU A 38 -5.13 11.98 3.02
CA GLU A 38 -6.04 11.17 3.83
C GLU A 38 -6.11 9.73 3.30
N ALA A 39 -6.16 9.56 1.98
CA ALA A 39 -6.07 8.26 1.32
C ALA A 39 -4.77 7.54 1.70
N GLY A 40 -3.63 8.23 1.60
CA GLY A 40 -2.32 7.69 1.98
C GLY A 40 -2.26 7.28 3.45
N ARG A 41 -2.76 8.12 4.36
CA ARG A 41 -2.83 7.82 5.81
C ARG A 41 -3.72 6.61 6.11
N LYS A 42 -4.86 6.47 5.43
CA LYS A 42 -5.75 5.31 5.59
C LYS A 42 -5.05 4.02 5.17
N ILE A 43 -4.27 4.04 4.09
CA ILE A 43 -3.50 2.89 3.63
C ILE A 43 -2.39 2.54 4.63
N ALA A 44 -1.64 3.52 5.12
CA ALA A 44 -0.59 3.29 6.11
C ALA A 44 -1.14 2.63 7.39
N ARG A 45 -2.25 3.15 7.94
CA ARG A 45 -2.93 2.55 9.10
C ARG A 45 -3.44 1.14 8.82
N PHE A 46 -3.98 0.91 7.63
CA PHE A 46 -4.43 -0.43 7.24
C PHE A 46 -3.26 -1.42 7.22
N LEU A 47 -2.09 -1.04 6.69
CA LEU A 47 -0.90 -1.89 6.73
C LEU A 47 -0.45 -2.18 8.16
N GLU A 48 -0.49 -1.20 9.06
CA GLU A 48 -0.17 -1.40 10.48
C GLU A 48 -1.11 -2.42 11.15
N THR A 49 -2.42 -2.39 10.83
CA THR A 49 -3.37 -3.40 11.35
C THR A 49 -3.10 -4.82 10.83
N GLU A 50 -2.31 -4.96 9.76
CA GLU A 50 -1.86 -6.26 9.24
C GLU A 50 -0.47 -6.67 9.79
N ASN A 51 0.03 -6.01 10.84
CA ASN A 51 1.39 -6.17 11.36
C ASN A 51 2.47 -5.94 10.29
N LYS A 52 2.23 -5.01 9.36
CA LYS A 52 3.21 -4.63 8.34
C LYS A 52 3.84 -3.29 8.67
N LYS A 53 5.10 -3.16 8.29
CA LYS A 53 5.92 -1.97 8.47
C LYS A 53 6.17 -1.30 7.13
N LEU A 54 5.60 -0.11 6.95
CA LEU A 54 5.89 0.75 5.81
C LEU A 54 7.35 1.22 5.88
N ARG A 55 8.15 0.88 4.87
CA ARG A 55 9.58 1.24 4.79
C ARG A 55 9.86 2.42 3.90
N CYS A 56 9.12 2.53 2.81
CA CYS A 56 9.38 3.52 1.78
C CYS A 56 8.11 3.77 0.96
N ILE A 57 7.99 4.98 0.43
CA ILE A 57 7.01 5.36 -0.58
C ILE A 57 7.79 5.64 -1.87
N VAL A 58 7.42 4.96 -2.94
CA VAL A 58 7.93 5.15 -4.30
C VAL A 58 6.90 5.98 -5.06
N GLY A 59 7.24 7.21 -5.38
CA GLY A 59 6.43 8.07 -6.26
C GLY A 59 6.77 7.84 -7.73
N THR A 60 5.77 7.96 -8.59
CA THR A 60 5.90 7.91 -10.06
C THR A 60 5.64 9.25 -10.73
#